data_AF-A0A2J0LM71-F1
#
_entry.id   AF-A0A2J0LM71-F1
#
_cell.length_a   1.000
_cell.length_b   1.000
_cell.length_c   1.000
_cell.angle_alpha   90.00
_cell.angle_beta   90.00
_cell.angle_gamma   90.00
#
_symmetry.space_group_name_H-M   'P 1'
#
loop_
_entity.id
_entity.type
_entity.pdbx_description
1 polymer ?
#
loop_
_entity_poly.entity_id
_entity_poly.type
_entity_poly.pdbx_seq_one_letter_code
_entity_poly.pdbx_strand_id
1 'polypeptide(L)'
;MSFKKEITILFFVLTVTFISMSSALFNGFTNWDDRVHVLENSQIRSLDWGNIKTIFTSKVIQGYIPLTILSFAIEHNFSRHPFVFHLDNLLLHVIVAALIFWLGLRFGLDAWAAGLAALLFGVHPMHVEAVAWVSARKDVLYAVFYLLAVHSHLTYIE
;
A
#
# COMPACT_ATOMS: atom_id res chain seq x y z
N MET A 1 -12.17 0.86 29.08
CA MET A 1 -10.70 0.99 29.21
C MET A 1 -9.94 0.34 28.04
N SER A 2 -10.39 -0.81 27.51
CA SER A 2 -9.75 -1.52 26.38
C SER A 2 -9.60 -0.68 25.10
N PHE A 3 -10.66 0.00 24.67
CA PHE A 3 -10.66 0.76 23.41
C PHE A 3 -9.60 1.88 23.35
N LYS A 4 -9.43 2.65 24.44
CA LYS A 4 -8.38 3.69 24.50
C LYS A 4 -6.98 3.07 24.40
N LYS A 5 -6.78 1.90 24.99
CA LYS A 5 -5.52 1.15 24.94
C LYS A 5 -5.24 0.66 23.51
N GLU A 6 -6.22 0.05 22.85
CA GLU A 6 -6.10 -0.42 21.46
C GLU A 6 -5.73 0.71 20.51
N ILE A 7 -6.42 1.85 20.59
CA ILE A 7 -6.10 3.03 19.77
C ILE A 7 -4.68 3.54 20.05
N THR A 8 -4.26 3.59 21.31
CA THR A 8 -2.92 4.06 21.66
C THR A 8 -1.84 3.14 21.10
N ILE A 9 -2.03 1.82 21.20
CA ILE A 9 -1.11 0.83 20.63
C ILE A 9 -1.09 0.95 19.11
N LEU A 10 -2.26 0.99 18.47
CA LEU A 10 -2.36 1.14 17.02
C LEU A 10 -1.63 2.40 16.56
N PHE A 11 -1.92 3.56 17.16
CA PHE A 11 -1.27 4.83 16.82
C PHE A 11 0.26 4.74 16.93
N PHE A 12 0.76 4.11 17.99
CA PHE A 12 2.19 3.87 18.16
C PHE A 12 2.75 3.00 17.03
N VAL A 13 2.11 1.87 16.71
CA VAL A 13 2.52 0.96 15.64
C VAL A 13 2.57 1.68 14.29
N LEU A 14 1.52 2.43 13.94
CA LEU A 14 1.45 3.16 12.67
C LEU A 14 2.52 4.25 12.58
N THR A 15 2.76 4.96 13.68
CA THR A 15 3.80 6.00 13.75
C THR A 15 5.19 5.40 13.55
N VAL A 16 5.52 4.32 14.27
CA VAL A 16 6.82 3.66 14.15
C VAL A 16 7.01 3.06 12.76
N THR A 17 5.99 2.43 12.19
CA THR A 17 6.01 1.88 10.82
C THR A 17 6.22 2.97 9.77
N PHE A 18 5.53 4.11 9.91
CA PHE A 18 5.71 5.24 9.00
C PHE A 18 7.14 5.78 9.08
N ILE A 19 7.64 6.02 10.30
CA ILE A 19 8.99 6.57 10.51
C ILE A 19 10.07 5.61 9.99
N SER A 20 9.98 4.31 10.28
CA SER A 20 10.99 3.33 9.86
C SER A 20 11.13 3.23 8.34
N MET A 21 10.04 3.39 7.61
CA MET A 21 9.99 3.31 6.15
C MET A 21 10.04 4.69 5.46
N SER A 22 10.06 5.80 6.22
CA SER A 22 10.00 7.17 5.69
C SER A 22 11.18 7.56 4.79
N SER A 23 12.32 6.88 4.91
CA SER A 23 13.47 7.10 4.02
C SER A 23 13.13 6.86 2.55
N ALA A 24 12.16 5.97 2.27
CA ALA A 24 11.65 5.71 0.93
C ALA A 24 11.10 6.96 0.22
N LEU A 25 10.57 7.93 0.98
CA LEU A 25 9.98 9.16 0.42
C LEU A 25 10.99 10.01 -0.38
N PHE A 26 12.27 9.87 -0.08
CA PHE A 26 13.34 10.64 -0.69
C PHE A 26 14.04 9.90 -1.83
N ASN A 27 13.56 8.69 -2.18
CA ASN A 27 14.09 7.94 -3.30
C ASN A 27 13.60 8.52 -4.64
N GLY A 28 14.40 8.32 -5.68
CA GLY A 28 13.99 8.59 -7.06
C GLY A 28 13.15 7.46 -7.65
N PHE A 29 12.83 7.58 -8.94
CA PHE A 29 12.37 6.45 -9.74
C PHE A 29 13.56 5.54 -10.08
N THR A 30 13.30 4.24 -10.18
CA THR A 30 14.26 3.24 -10.63
C THR A 30 14.28 3.13 -12.16
N ASN A 31 15.38 2.61 -12.73
CA ASN A 31 15.50 2.42 -14.18
C ASN A 31 14.98 1.06 -14.68
N TRP A 32 14.20 0.36 -13.86
CA TRP A 32 13.56 -0.92 -14.19
C TRP A 32 12.12 -0.67 -14.64
N ASP A 33 11.13 -1.15 -13.88
CA ASP A 33 9.74 -1.11 -14.31
C ASP A 33 9.11 0.29 -14.19
N ASP A 34 9.65 1.18 -13.34
CA ASP A 34 9.10 2.54 -13.17
C ASP A 34 9.13 3.34 -14.47
N ARG A 35 10.13 3.08 -15.31
CA ARG A 35 10.24 3.68 -16.63
C ARG A 35 9.00 3.36 -17.48
N VAL A 36 8.57 2.11 -17.50
CA VAL A 36 7.49 1.66 -18.38
C VAL A 36 6.11 1.82 -17.73
N HIS A 37 6.00 1.65 -16.41
CA HIS A 37 4.72 1.82 -15.71
C HIS A 37 4.35 3.29 -15.44
N VAL A 38 5.35 4.16 -15.23
CA VAL A 38 5.13 5.55 -14.82
C VAL A 38 5.68 6.54 -15.86
N LEU A 39 6.99 6.55 -16.12
CA LEU A 39 7.62 7.64 -16.87
C LEU A 39 7.22 7.71 -18.35
N GLU A 40 7.14 6.56 -19.02
CA GLU A 40 6.84 6.44 -20.45
C GLU A 40 5.39 6.03 -20.72
N ASN A 41 4.63 5.71 -19.67
CA ASN A 41 3.27 5.21 -19.83
C ASN A 41 2.33 6.31 -20.31
N SER A 42 1.86 6.22 -21.55
CA SER A 42 0.90 7.18 -22.10
C SER A 42 -0.47 7.09 -21.43
N GLN A 43 -0.84 5.92 -20.89
CA GLN A 43 -2.16 5.66 -20.29
C GLN A 43 -2.38 6.44 -18.99
N ILE A 44 -1.32 6.88 -18.31
CA ILE A 44 -1.43 7.59 -17.03
C ILE A 44 -1.42 9.12 -17.17
N ARG A 45 -1.27 9.63 -18.40
CA ARG A 45 -1.08 11.08 -18.64
C ARG A 45 -2.35 11.90 -18.46
N SER A 46 -3.52 11.29 -18.61
CA SER A 46 -4.83 11.89 -18.43
C SER A 46 -5.85 10.88 -17.95
N LEU A 47 -6.79 11.34 -17.13
CA LEU A 47 -7.92 10.54 -16.61
C LEU A 47 -9.15 10.60 -17.54
N ASP A 48 -8.95 10.67 -18.85
CA ASP A 48 -10.05 10.57 -19.80
C ASP A 48 -10.57 9.13 -19.91
N TRP A 49 -11.81 8.99 -20.39
CA TRP A 49 -12.46 7.68 -20.51
C TRP A 49 -11.69 6.69 -21.39
N GLY A 50 -10.99 7.17 -22.43
CA GLY A 50 -10.19 6.32 -23.31
C GLY A 50 -9.03 5.67 -22.55
N ASN A 51 -8.27 6.47 -21.81
CA ASN A 51 -7.20 5.98 -20.97
C ASN A 51 -7.70 5.07 -19.85
N ILE A 52 -8.76 5.47 -19.13
CA ILE A 52 -9.35 4.64 -18.07
C ILE A 52 -9.79 3.29 -18.63
N LYS A 53 -10.54 3.27 -19.74
CA LYS A 53 -10.93 2.01 -20.40
C LYS A 53 -9.70 1.16 -20.72
N THR A 54 -8.68 1.77 -21.31
CA THR A 54 -7.45 1.05 -21.69
C THR A 54 -6.73 0.45 -20.48
N ILE A 55 -6.67 1.16 -19.35
CA ILE A 55 -6.10 0.67 -18.09
C ILE A 55 -6.78 -0.64 -17.64
N PHE A 56 -8.11 -0.73 -17.78
CA PHE A 56 -8.89 -1.90 -17.36
C PHE A 56 -9.05 -2.99 -18.44
N THR A 57 -8.55 -2.79 -19.67
CA THR A 57 -8.68 -3.78 -20.75
C THR A 57 -7.36 -4.23 -21.36
N SER A 58 -6.22 -3.67 -20.93
CA SER A 58 -4.90 -3.97 -21.49
C SER A 58 -3.89 -4.36 -20.42
N LYS A 59 -2.74 -4.88 -20.86
CA LYS A 59 -1.62 -5.26 -20.01
C LYS A 59 -0.47 -4.27 -20.20
N VAL A 60 0.28 -4.01 -19.13
CA VAL A 60 1.54 -3.25 -19.17
C VAL A 60 2.67 -4.21 -18.77
N ILE A 61 3.71 -4.34 -19.59
CA ILE A 61 4.81 -5.33 -19.41
C ILE A 61 4.25 -6.74 -19.15
N GLN A 62 3.30 -7.21 -19.96
CA GLN A 62 2.62 -8.50 -19.81
C GLN A 62 1.82 -8.71 -18.50
N GLY A 63 1.82 -7.75 -17.57
CA GLY A 63 1.07 -7.77 -16.33
C GLY A 63 -0.31 -7.09 -16.46
N TYR A 64 -1.33 -7.69 -15.83
CA TYR A 64 -2.64 -7.06 -15.66
C TYR A 64 -2.76 -6.50 -14.24
N ILE A 65 -2.44 -5.21 -14.08
CA ILE A 65 -2.41 -4.49 -12.80
C ILE A 65 -3.19 -3.16 -12.89
N PRO A 66 -4.48 -3.18 -13.27
CA PRO A 66 -5.24 -1.99 -13.61
C PRO A 66 -5.35 -0.99 -12.46
N LEU A 67 -5.52 -1.46 -11.22
CA LEU A 67 -5.64 -0.56 -10.06
C LEU A 67 -4.31 0.15 -9.75
N THR A 68 -3.18 -0.51 -9.96
CA THR A 68 -1.85 0.07 -9.86
C THR A 68 -1.63 1.16 -10.92
N ILE A 69 -2.00 0.89 -12.17
CA ILE A 69 -1.85 1.88 -13.24
C ILE A 69 -2.84 3.04 -13.04
N LEU A 70 -4.05 2.77 -12.53
CA LEU A 70 -5.03 3.80 -12.20
C LEU A 70 -4.51 4.70 -11.06
N SER A 71 -3.91 4.14 -9.99
CA SER A 71 -3.35 4.96 -8.91
C SER A 71 -2.26 5.88 -9.45
N PHE A 72 -1.36 5.36 -10.29
CA PHE A 72 -0.35 6.17 -10.97
C PHE A 72 -0.96 7.27 -11.86
N ALA A 73 -2.06 7.00 -12.56
CA ALA A 73 -2.75 8.00 -13.37
C ALA A 73 -3.36 9.12 -12.54
N ILE A 74 -3.90 8.79 -11.37
CA ILE A 74 -4.43 9.77 -10.41
C ILE A 74 -3.29 10.65 -9.91
N GLU A 75 -2.20 10.05 -9.43
CA GLU A 75 -1.01 10.77 -8.91
C GLU A 75 -0.39 11.67 -9.97
N HIS A 76 -0.14 11.11 -11.16
CA HIS A 76 0.47 11.82 -12.28
C HIS A 76 -0.34 13.05 -12.74
N ASN A 77 -1.66 13.09 -12.49
CA ASN A 77 -2.50 14.22 -12.86
C ASN A 77 -2.27 15.47 -11.99
N PHE A 78 -1.83 15.31 -10.75
CA PHE A 78 -1.54 16.43 -9.84
C PHE A 78 -0.06 16.58 -9.48
N SER A 79 0.76 15.53 -9.62
CA SER A 79 2.21 15.59 -9.40
C SER A 79 2.98 14.51 -10.16
N ARG A 80 4.13 14.89 -10.71
CA ARG A 80 5.09 13.94 -11.32
C ARG A 80 6.30 13.68 -10.43
N HIS A 81 6.30 14.23 -9.23
CA HIS A 81 7.44 14.12 -8.33
C HIS A 81 7.46 12.73 -7.66
N PRO A 82 8.60 12.01 -7.66
CA PRO A 82 8.70 10.65 -7.10
C PRO A 82 8.15 10.52 -5.67
N PHE A 83 8.33 11.57 -4.86
CA PHE A 83 7.82 11.67 -3.49
C PHE A 83 6.35 11.26 -3.37
N VAL A 84 5.47 11.67 -4.30
CA VAL A 84 4.02 11.39 -4.20
C VAL A 84 3.76 9.89 -4.33
N PHE A 85 4.40 9.25 -5.30
CA PHE A 85 4.28 7.81 -5.55
C PHE A 85 4.84 6.98 -4.39
N HIS A 86 5.99 7.40 -3.83
CA HIS A 86 6.58 6.77 -2.65
C HIS A 86 5.74 6.99 -1.39
N LEU A 87 5.11 8.16 -1.25
CA LEU A 87 4.19 8.44 -0.15
C LEU A 87 3.00 7.51 -0.19
N ASP A 88 2.42 7.27 -1.36
CA ASP A 88 1.28 6.37 -1.50
C ASP A 88 1.69 4.90 -1.21
N ASN A 89 2.89 4.48 -1.62
CA ASN A 89 3.58 3.26 -1.14
C ASN A 89 3.59 3.13 0.36
N LEU A 90 4.13 4.13 1.03
CA LEU A 90 4.24 4.14 2.47
C LEU A 90 2.87 4.13 3.15
N LEU A 91 1.90 4.91 2.67
CA LEU A 91 0.56 4.97 3.24
C LEU A 91 -0.18 3.64 3.10
N LEU A 92 -0.10 2.97 1.95
CA LEU A 92 -0.69 1.63 1.82
C LEU A 92 -0.03 0.62 2.77
N HIS A 93 1.30 0.65 2.94
CA HIS A 93 1.98 -0.24 3.89
C HIS A 93 1.56 0.01 5.34
N VAL A 94 1.39 1.28 5.74
CA VAL A 94 0.84 1.64 7.05
C VAL A 94 -0.60 1.13 7.21
N ILE A 95 -1.43 1.21 6.17
CA ILE A 95 -2.78 0.62 6.16
C ILE A 95 -2.72 -0.91 6.32
N VAL A 96 -1.78 -1.60 5.65
CA VAL A 96 -1.57 -3.04 5.82
C VAL A 96 -1.24 -3.37 7.28
N ALA A 97 -0.31 -2.63 7.91
CA ALA A 97 0.00 -2.81 9.32
C ALA A 97 -1.21 -2.59 10.23
N ALA A 98 -2.05 -1.59 9.94
CA ALA A 98 -3.31 -1.39 10.66
C ALA A 98 -4.23 -2.61 10.51
N LEU A 99 -4.44 -3.10 9.28
CA LEU A 99 -5.31 -4.25 9.01
C LEU A 99 -4.82 -5.52 9.73
N ILE A 100 -3.51 -5.73 9.82
CA ILE A 100 -2.92 -6.82 10.60
C ILE A 100 -3.25 -6.70 12.08
N PHE A 101 -3.16 -5.50 12.66
CA PHE A 101 -3.55 -5.25 14.05
C PHE A 101 -5.02 -5.62 14.29
N TRP A 102 -5.93 -5.12 13.44
CA TRP A 102 -7.37 -5.38 13.57
C TRP A 102 -7.72 -6.87 13.37
N LEU A 103 -7.08 -7.55 12.41
CA LEU A 103 -7.26 -8.99 12.22
C LEU A 103 -6.69 -9.79 13.40
N GLY A 104 -5.58 -9.38 13.98
CA GLY A 104 -5.04 -9.98 15.20
C GLY A 104 -6.06 -9.97 16.34
N LEU A 105 -6.71 -8.82 16.57
CA LEU A 105 -7.78 -8.71 17.56
C LEU A 105 -8.96 -9.64 17.23
N ARG A 106 -9.38 -9.70 15.96
CA ARG A 106 -10.45 -10.61 15.51
C ARG A 106 -10.12 -12.09 15.71
N PHE A 107 -8.84 -12.47 15.56
CA PHE A 107 -8.37 -13.83 15.82
C PHE A 107 -8.18 -14.14 17.31
N GLY A 108 -8.58 -13.24 18.21
CA GLY A 108 -8.55 -13.46 19.65
C GLY A 108 -7.21 -13.12 20.31
N LEU A 109 -6.29 -12.46 19.60
CA LEU A 109 -5.10 -11.89 20.24
C LEU A 109 -5.50 -10.72 21.13
N ASP A 110 -4.80 -10.57 22.26
CA ASP A 110 -4.89 -9.33 23.02
C ASP A 110 -4.24 -8.16 22.27
N ALA A 111 -4.53 -6.92 22.70
CA ALA A 111 -4.03 -5.72 22.04
C ALA A 111 -2.49 -5.61 21.99
N TRP A 112 -1.76 -6.21 22.94
CA TRP A 112 -0.30 -6.20 22.92
C TRP A 112 0.24 -7.18 21.89
N ALA A 113 -0.31 -8.40 21.84
CA ALA A 113 0.07 -9.41 20.86
C ALA A 113 -0.28 -8.96 19.43
N ALA A 114 -1.47 -8.40 19.22
CA ALA A 114 -1.85 -7.79 17.93
C ALA A 114 -0.94 -6.62 17.56
N GLY A 115 -0.60 -5.77 18.54
CA GLY A 115 0.35 -4.66 18.37
C GLY A 115 1.74 -5.12 17.97
N LEU A 116 2.25 -6.15 18.63
CA LEU A 116 3.56 -6.74 18.32
C LEU A 116 3.58 -7.37 16.93
N ALA A 117 2.54 -8.11 16.55
CA ALA A 117 2.43 -8.71 15.22
C ALA A 117 2.43 -7.64 14.11
N ALA A 118 1.61 -6.59 14.27
CA ALA A 118 1.54 -5.48 13.33
C ALA A 118 2.85 -4.68 13.27
N LEU A 119 3.51 -4.46 14.42
CA LEU A 119 4.80 -3.77 14.47
C LEU A 119 5.90 -4.58 13.79
N LEU A 120 6.02 -5.87 14.11
CA LEU A 120 7.01 -6.76 13.50
C LEU A 120 6.85 -6.80 11.99
N PHE A 121 5.62 -6.89 11.49
CA PHE A 121 5.34 -6.79 10.06
C PHE A 121 5.72 -5.41 9.51
N GLY A 122 5.24 -4.34 10.14
CA GLY A 122 5.41 -2.96 9.64
C GLY A 122 6.88 -2.55 9.49
N VAL A 123 7.74 -2.94 10.44
CA VAL A 123 9.17 -2.58 10.43
C VAL A 123 10.09 -3.60 9.75
N HIS A 124 9.55 -4.74 9.28
CA HIS A 124 10.38 -5.82 8.78
C HIS A 124 11.16 -5.41 7.52
N PRO A 125 12.49 -5.63 7.46
CA PRO A 125 13.32 -5.18 6.33
C PRO A 125 12.94 -5.84 5.00
N MET A 126 12.34 -7.05 5.03
CA MET A 126 11.85 -7.73 3.82
C MET A 126 10.79 -6.93 3.05
N HIS A 127 10.09 -5.99 3.69
CA HIS A 127 9.09 -5.15 3.02
C HIS A 127 9.67 -3.85 2.44
N VAL A 128 10.95 -3.55 2.69
CA VAL A 128 11.57 -2.31 2.21
C VAL A 128 11.46 -2.19 0.69
N GLU A 129 11.69 -3.28 -0.06
CA GLU A 129 11.55 -3.26 -1.52
C GLU A 129 10.13 -2.91 -1.96
N ALA A 130 9.11 -3.53 -1.34
CA ALA A 130 7.71 -3.29 -1.67
C ALA A 130 7.25 -1.85 -1.41
N VAL A 131 7.87 -1.17 -0.44
CA VAL A 131 7.56 0.23 -0.11
C VAL A 131 8.42 1.21 -0.92
N ALA A 132 9.73 0.94 -1.04
CA ALA A 132 10.69 1.86 -1.64
C ALA A 132 10.76 1.81 -3.16
N TRP A 133 10.16 0.81 -3.80
CA TRP A 133 10.07 0.70 -5.26
C TRP A 133 8.67 1.08 -5.73
N VAL A 134 8.56 2.16 -6.54
CA VAL A 134 7.26 2.68 -6.99
C VAL A 134 6.42 1.60 -7.67
N SER A 135 6.98 0.85 -8.62
CA SER A 135 6.24 -0.20 -9.34
C SER A 135 5.84 -1.41 -8.48
N ALA A 136 6.40 -1.56 -7.27
CA ALA A 136 5.92 -2.54 -6.29
C ALA A 136 4.59 -2.13 -5.63
N ARG A 137 4.01 -0.98 -6.00
CA ARG A 137 2.61 -0.56 -5.68
C ARG A 137 1.61 -1.71 -5.76
N LYS A 138 1.75 -2.58 -6.75
CA LYS A 138 0.91 -3.78 -6.94
C LYS A 138 0.90 -4.71 -5.72
N ASP A 139 2.01 -4.86 -5.00
CA ASP A 139 2.17 -5.80 -3.89
C ASP A 139 1.49 -5.28 -2.62
N VAL A 140 1.74 -4.01 -2.27
CA VAL A 140 1.10 -3.37 -1.12
C VAL A 140 -0.39 -3.14 -1.34
N LEU A 141 -0.81 -2.85 -2.57
CA LEU A 141 -2.23 -2.72 -2.92
C LEU A 141 -2.94 -4.08 -2.88
N TYR A 142 -2.29 -5.15 -3.36
CA TYR A 142 -2.77 -6.53 -3.17
C TYR A 142 -2.94 -6.86 -1.68
N ALA A 143 -1.95 -6.56 -0.84
CA ALA A 143 -2.01 -6.85 0.58
C ALA A 143 -3.21 -6.15 1.27
N VAL A 144 -3.48 -4.87 0.95
CA VAL A 144 -4.66 -4.16 1.46
C VAL A 144 -5.95 -4.89 1.09
N PHE A 145 -6.17 -5.16 -0.20
CA PHE A 145 -7.41 -5.81 -0.64
C PHE A 145 -7.55 -7.24 -0.14
N TYR A 146 -6.45 -7.98 -0.06
CA TYR A 146 -6.45 -9.34 0.49
C TYR A 146 -6.86 -9.33 1.97
N LEU A 147 -6.27 -8.49 2.80
CA LEU A 147 -6.62 -8.41 4.22
C LEU A 147 -8.05 -7.88 4.43
N LEU A 148 -8.52 -6.93 3.61
CA LEU A 148 -9.92 -6.50 3.61
C LEU A 148 -10.88 -7.62 3.21
N ALA A 149 -10.49 -8.48 2.26
CA ALA A 149 -11.28 -9.65 1.87
C ALA A 149 -11.36 -10.66 3.02
N VAL A 150 -10.25 -10.93 3.71
CA VAL A 150 -10.22 -11.77 4.92
C VAL A 150 -11.13 -11.19 5.99
N HIS A 151 -11.02 -9.89 6.28
CA HIS A 151 -11.86 -9.20 7.25
C HIS A 151 -13.36 -9.27 6.91
N SER A 152 -13.69 -9.06 5.63
CA SER A 152 -15.07 -9.19 5.12
C SER A 152 -15.58 -10.62 5.25
N HIS A 153 -14.73 -11.62 4.98
CA HIS A 153 -15.10 -13.03 5.13
C HIS A 153 -15.37 -13.41 6.58
N LEU A 154 -14.54 -12.95 7.52
CA LEU A 154 -14.78 -13.16 8.96
C LEU A 154 -16.10 -12.53 9.40
N THR A 155 -16.40 -11.33 8.92
CA THR A 155 -17.69 -10.65 9.20
C THR A 155 -18.89 -11.42 8.66
N TYR A 156 -18.72 -12.19 7.57
CA TYR A 156 -19.80 -12.98 6.99
C TYR A 156 -20.09 -14.27 7.78
N ILE A 157 -19.09 -14.85 8.42
CA ILE A 157 -19.24 -16.11 9.17
C ILE A 157 -19.59 -15.91 10.66
N GLU A 158 -19.41 -14.68 11.18
CA GLU A 158 -19.83 -14.22 12.51
C GLU A 158 -21.33 -13.87 12.53
#